data_AF-A0A370G577-F1
#
_entry.id   AF-A0A370G577-F1
#
_cell.length_a   1.000
_cell.length_b   1.000
_cell.length_c   1.000
_cell.angle_alpha   90.00
_cell.angle_beta   90.00
_cell.angle_gamma   90.00
#
_symmetry.space_group_name_H-M   'P 1'
#
loop_
_entity.id
_entity.type
_entity.pdbx_description
1 polymer ?
#
loop_
_entity_poly.entity_id
_entity_poly.type
_entity_poly.pdbx_seq_one_letter_code
_entity_poly.pdbx_strand_id
1 'polypeptide(L)'
;MFKKDNIDHMITSSLNHFQYQSDYDSVLQFVSRNVEIPKLVEQVIKENEEGLETLRQNLNNIDHSIYTNPLCQIFSLALLRERRISIDEFLEINIKLAILMQFTKKQDVSKDDQDIKILSEIKLFSLGEKDIKSKFLYSLSMAYCKKFPGKKFDLAEFEKEIDRLPDAEKNVVGILMPKMKDSEARSFLKGTLCYFPVLAKGQNYVYIPSVAYINLFLKKLNPELPIKMAPVFGSINLSTLYLMHQKGFHPVSLYSPHVKKSNPKKIHDKRIGPLPTSLHDIAAHVYWGNLLPSSQFNFLYEYFLPKIGQLFELKISDINGGKYRNIFNIIDINFVSGLYSAKTPDMILYWNLKKVLYDFLPADMNNSNEYHDIKKLLSELIKDDSYIKEKYNIDIEKLLENETNADPDPTDNPKIQIILNLIKEIKAEKIRKLWPNK
;
A
#
# COMPACT_ATOMS: atom_id res chain seq x y z
N MET A 1 -40.80 20.43 15.66
CA MET A 1 -39.40 20.86 15.93
C MET A 1 -38.56 19.58 15.99
N PHE A 2 -38.07 19.13 14.83
CA PHE A 2 -37.28 17.90 14.74
C PHE A 2 -35.84 18.20 15.16
N LYS A 3 -35.32 17.41 16.12
CA LYS A 3 -33.98 17.59 16.68
C LYS A 3 -32.93 17.42 15.58
N LYS A 4 -32.03 18.41 15.51
CA LYS A 4 -30.89 18.51 14.59
C LYS A 4 -29.98 17.25 14.64
N ASP A 5 -30.00 16.54 15.76
CA ASP A 5 -29.17 15.36 16.04
C ASP A 5 -29.50 14.10 15.20
N ASN A 6 -30.69 14.01 14.57
CA ASN A 6 -31.05 12.86 13.72
C ASN A 6 -30.64 13.03 12.25
N ILE A 7 -30.40 14.27 11.79
CA ILE A 7 -29.97 14.54 10.42
C ILE A 7 -28.48 14.27 10.28
N ASP A 8 -27.68 14.65 11.28
CA ASP A 8 -26.25 14.34 11.26
C ASP A 8 -26.01 12.83 11.28
N HIS A 9 -26.75 12.05 12.09
CA HIS A 9 -26.59 10.59 12.14
C HIS A 9 -27.01 9.87 10.84
N MET A 10 -27.98 10.42 10.09
CA MET A 10 -28.38 9.91 8.77
C MET A 10 -27.41 10.34 7.67
N ILE A 11 -26.78 11.52 7.77
CA ILE A 11 -25.77 11.99 6.81
C ILE A 11 -24.45 11.20 7.00
N THR A 12 -24.00 10.94 8.23
CA THR A 12 -22.83 10.07 8.49
C THR A 12 -23.12 8.61 8.16
N SER A 13 -24.35 8.10 8.39
CA SER A 13 -24.70 6.74 7.96
C SER A 13 -24.80 6.63 6.44
N SER A 14 -25.29 7.66 5.74
CA SER A 14 -25.34 7.68 4.28
C SER A 14 -23.96 7.82 3.65
N LEU A 15 -23.07 8.66 4.18
CA LEU A 15 -21.71 8.81 3.67
C LEU A 15 -20.89 7.51 3.87
N ASN A 16 -21.04 6.84 5.01
CA ASN A 16 -20.46 5.52 5.22
C ASN A 16 -21.09 4.46 4.31
N HIS A 17 -22.42 4.44 4.12
CA HIS A 17 -23.06 3.51 3.17
C HIS A 17 -22.62 3.73 1.73
N PHE A 18 -22.48 4.98 1.27
CA PHE A 18 -21.99 5.30 -0.08
C PHE A 18 -20.53 4.91 -0.27
N GLN A 19 -19.69 5.05 0.76
CA GLN A 19 -18.29 4.66 0.72
C GLN A 19 -18.14 3.12 0.64
N TYR A 20 -18.84 2.39 1.51
CA TYR A 20 -18.87 0.92 1.47
C TYR A 20 -19.46 0.40 0.16
N GLN A 21 -20.54 0.98 -0.35
CA GLN A 21 -21.15 0.54 -1.62
C GLN A 21 -20.17 0.74 -2.80
N SER A 22 -19.41 1.83 -2.80
CA SER A 22 -18.36 2.06 -3.80
C SER A 22 -17.19 1.08 -3.72
N ASP A 23 -16.89 0.56 -2.53
CA ASP A 23 -15.79 -0.40 -2.32
C ASP A 23 -16.17 -1.78 -2.90
N TYR A 24 -17.38 -2.28 -2.63
CA TYR A 24 -17.89 -3.52 -3.21
C TYR A 24 -18.01 -3.42 -4.74
N ASP A 25 -18.55 -2.31 -5.24
CA ASP A 25 -18.72 -2.08 -6.66
C ASP A 25 -17.37 -2.05 -7.38
N SER A 26 -16.30 -1.56 -6.75
CA SER A 26 -14.95 -1.55 -7.35
C SER A 26 -14.38 -2.96 -7.56
N VAL A 27 -14.46 -3.83 -6.55
CA VAL A 27 -13.97 -5.23 -6.64
C VAL A 27 -14.76 -5.99 -7.70
N LEU A 28 -16.09 -5.85 -7.66
CA LEU A 28 -17.00 -6.50 -8.59
C LEU A 28 -16.86 -5.93 -10.01
N GLN A 29 -16.51 -4.65 -10.17
CA GLN A 29 -16.24 -4.03 -11.47
C GLN A 29 -15.00 -4.60 -12.14
N PHE A 30 -13.94 -4.93 -11.39
CA PHE A 30 -12.76 -5.58 -11.97
C PHE A 30 -13.02 -7.03 -12.34
N VAL A 31 -13.79 -7.73 -11.53
CA VAL A 31 -14.20 -9.11 -11.78
C VAL A 31 -15.15 -9.21 -12.98
N SER A 32 -16.06 -8.25 -13.16
CA SER A 32 -17.05 -8.25 -14.24
C SER A 32 -16.45 -8.01 -15.63
N ARG A 33 -15.22 -7.49 -15.73
CA ARG A 33 -14.48 -7.38 -17.00
C ARG A 33 -14.02 -8.74 -17.54
N ASN A 34 -14.02 -9.78 -16.72
CA ASN A 34 -13.81 -11.15 -17.17
C ASN A 34 -15.17 -11.77 -17.52
N VAL A 35 -15.35 -12.28 -18.73
CA VAL A 35 -16.65 -12.80 -19.20
C VAL A 35 -17.05 -14.11 -18.49
N GLU A 36 -16.08 -14.87 -17.98
CA GLU A 36 -16.29 -16.19 -17.40
C GLU A 36 -16.57 -16.14 -15.90
N ILE A 37 -15.93 -15.22 -15.16
CA ILE A 37 -16.06 -15.17 -13.70
C ILE A 37 -17.48 -14.84 -13.23
N PRO A 38 -18.21 -13.85 -13.78
CA PRO A 38 -19.59 -13.59 -13.39
C PRO A 38 -20.49 -14.80 -13.59
N LYS A 39 -20.28 -15.56 -14.68
CA LYS A 39 -21.03 -16.80 -14.95
C LYS A 39 -20.72 -17.86 -13.90
N LEU A 40 -19.44 -18.06 -13.58
CA LEU A 40 -19.02 -19.01 -12.54
C LEU A 40 -19.56 -18.61 -11.15
N VAL A 41 -19.55 -17.33 -10.82
CA VAL A 41 -20.15 -16.83 -9.57
C VAL A 41 -21.64 -17.12 -9.53
N GLU A 42 -22.39 -16.86 -10.62
CA GLU A 42 -23.83 -17.15 -10.69
C GLU A 42 -24.12 -18.64 -10.63
N GLN A 43 -23.30 -19.46 -11.27
CA GLN A 43 -23.39 -20.91 -11.23
C GLN A 43 -23.18 -21.41 -9.79
N VAL A 44 -22.13 -20.95 -9.12
CA VAL A 44 -21.82 -21.31 -7.74
C VAL A 44 -22.97 -20.93 -6.80
N ILE A 45 -23.53 -19.73 -6.93
CA ILE A 45 -24.66 -19.27 -6.11
C ILE A 45 -25.87 -20.19 -6.29
N LYS A 46 -26.14 -20.65 -7.51
CA LYS A 46 -27.30 -21.51 -7.80
C LYS A 46 -27.10 -22.98 -7.42
N GLU A 47 -25.88 -23.48 -7.60
CA GLU A 47 -25.62 -24.92 -7.65
C GLU A 47 -24.71 -25.42 -6.50
N ASN A 48 -24.05 -24.53 -5.76
CA ASN A 48 -23.00 -24.88 -4.80
C ASN A 48 -23.15 -24.17 -3.44
N GLU A 49 -24.38 -24.02 -2.95
CA GLU A 49 -24.66 -23.38 -1.66
C GLU A 49 -23.94 -24.06 -0.47
N GLU A 50 -23.80 -25.38 -0.49
CA GLU A 50 -23.05 -26.13 0.52
C GLU A 50 -21.57 -25.70 0.56
N GLY A 51 -20.95 -25.48 -0.61
CA GLY A 51 -19.56 -25.01 -0.70
C GLY A 51 -19.39 -23.59 -0.17
N LEU A 52 -20.36 -22.71 -0.43
CA LEU A 52 -20.39 -21.34 0.10
C LEU A 52 -20.48 -21.35 1.62
N GLU A 53 -21.42 -22.10 2.18
CA GLU A 53 -21.61 -22.16 3.62
C GLU A 53 -20.43 -22.86 4.30
N THR A 54 -19.87 -23.90 3.68
CA THR A 54 -18.65 -24.56 4.17
C THR A 54 -17.49 -23.58 4.25
N LEU A 55 -17.25 -22.77 3.21
CA LEU A 55 -16.19 -21.76 3.25
C LEU A 55 -16.46 -20.73 4.36
N ARG A 56 -17.69 -20.26 4.47
CA ARG A 56 -18.11 -19.26 5.47
C ARG A 56 -17.93 -19.76 6.91
N GLN A 57 -18.24 -21.03 7.17
CA GLN A 57 -18.05 -21.64 8.49
C GLN A 57 -16.58 -21.92 8.81
N ASN A 58 -15.73 -22.05 7.77
CA ASN A 58 -14.32 -22.43 7.91
C ASN A 58 -13.36 -21.30 7.53
N LEU A 59 -13.78 -20.03 7.60
CA LEU A 59 -12.88 -18.87 7.40
C LEU A 59 -11.62 -18.96 8.28
N ASN A 60 -11.72 -19.65 9.40
CA ASN A 60 -10.70 -19.69 10.45
C ASN A 60 -9.68 -20.83 10.25
N ASN A 61 -9.95 -21.75 9.32
CA ASN A 61 -9.20 -22.99 9.21
C ASN A 61 -8.62 -23.16 7.79
N ILE A 62 -7.39 -22.69 7.60
CA ILE A 62 -6.68 -22.82 6.31
C ILE A 62 -6.43 -24.29 5.89
N ASP A 63 -6.50 -25.23 6.84
CA ASP A 63 -6.25 -26.65 6.58
C ASP A 63 -7.51 -27.41 6.16
N HIS A 64 -8.69 -26.76 6.24
CA HIS A 64 -9.93 -27.35 5.79
C HIS A 64 -9.90 -27.65 4.28
N SER A 65 -10.50 -28.76 3.87
CA SER A 65 -10.52 -29.24 2.47
C SER A 65 -11.18 -28.25 1.50
N ILE A 66 -12.01 -27.33 1.99
CA ILE A 66 -12.59 -26.26 1.18
C ILE A 66 -11.52 -25.39 0.53
N TYR A 67 -10.39 -25.15 1.22
CA TYR A 67 -9.25 -24.40 0.68
C TYR A 67 -8.41 -25.21 -0.30
N THR A 68 -8.72 -26.46 -0.58
CA THR A 68 -8.16 -27.22 -1.70
C THR A 68 -9.12 -27.30 -2.89
N ASN A 69 -10.34 -26.78 -2.75
CA ASN A 69 -11.30 -26.75 -3.85
C ASN A 69 -10.84 -25.73 -4.91
N PRO A 70 -10.76 -26.11 -6.21
CA PRO A 70 -10.40 -25.18 -7.29
C PRO A 70 -11.35 -23.97 -7.39
N LEU A 71 -12.60 -24.11 -6.94
CA LEU A 71 -13.61 -23.05 -6.93
C LEU A 71 -13.59 -22.22 -5.64
N CYS A 72 -12.71 -22.49 -4.67
CA CYS A 72 -12.71 -21.79 -3.38
C CYS A 72 -12.63 -20.25 -3.52
N GLN A 73 -11.89 -19.76 -4.51
CA GLN A 73 -11.82 -18.33 -4.79
C GLN A 73 -13.11 -17.78 -5.44
N ILE A 74 -13.80 -18.60 -6.23
CA ILE A 74 -15.12 -18.23 -6.77
C ILE A 74 -16.15 -18.23 -5.64
N PHE A 75 -16.04 -19.16 -4.69
CA PHE A 75 -16.86 -19.16 -3.48
C PHE A 75 -16.69 -17.87 -2.67
N SER A 76 -15.45 -17.41 -2.45
CA SER A 76 -15.22 -16.15 -1.73
C SER A 76 -15.78 -14.93 -2.47
N LEU A 77 -15.67 -14.91 -3.81
CA LEU A 77 -16.28 -13.87 -4.64
C LEU A 77 -17.81 -13.88 -4.57
N ALA A 78 -18.43 -15.06 -4.59
CA ALA A 78 -19.86 -15.22 -4.43
C ALA A 78 -20.34 -14.73 -3.06
N LEU A 79 -19.67 -15.14 -1.97
CA LEU A 79 -19.97 -14.67 -0.62
C LEU A 79 -19.85 -13.14 -0.50
N LEU A 80 -18.81 -12.54 -1.11
CA LEU A 80 -18.65 -11.08 -1.13
C LEU A 80 -19.78 -10.41 -1.94
N ARG A 81 -20.13 -10.94 -3.12
CA ARG A 81 -21.22 -10.41 -3.96
C ARG A 81 -22.56 -10.44 -3.25
N GLU A 82 -22.85 -11.52 -2.53
CA GLU A 82 -24.07 -11.67 -1.72
C GLU A 82 -24.02 -10.94 -0.38
N ARG A 83 -22.90 -10.24 -0.09
CA ARG A 83 -22.66 -9.54 1.19
C ARG A 83 -22.75 -10.45 2.41
N ARG A 84 -22.41 -11.74 2.24
CA ARG A 84 -22.34 -12.75 3.30
C ARG A 84 -21.04 -12.72 4.08
N ILE A 85 -20.03 -12.06 3.54
CA ILE A 85 -18.75 -11.73 4.17
C ILE A 85 -18.37 -10.27 3.87
N SER A 86 -17.56 -9.70 4.74
CA SER A 86 -16.94 -8.38 4.59
C SER A 86 -15.74 -8.39 3.63
N ILE A 87 -15.27 -7.19 3.25
CA ILE A 87 -14.05 -7.02 2.45
C ILE A 87 -12.81 -7.53 3.20
N ASP A 88 -12.77 -7.38 4.52
CA ASP A 88 -11.64 -7.83 5.35
C ASP A 88 -11.58 -9.37 5.38
N GLU A 89 -12.73 -10.03 5.57
CA GLU A 89 -12.83 -11.49 5.45
C GLU A 89 -12.50 -11.97 4.04
N PHE A 90 -12.92 -11.24 3.01
CA PHE A 90 -12.59 -11.56 1.63
C PHE A 90 -11.07 -11.46 1.36
N LEU A 91 -10.42 -10.40 1.81
CA LEU A 91 -8.96 -10.23 1.74
C LEU A 91 -8.26 -11.37 2.49
N GLU A 92 -8.72 -11.69 3.69
CA GLU A 92 -8.18 -12.77 4.52
C GLU A 92 -8.21 -14.12 3.80
N ILE A 93 -9.35 -14.49 3.20
CA ILE A 93 -9.47 -15.73 2.41
C ILE A 93 -8.47 -15.72 1.24
N ASN A 94 -8.37 -14.61 0.52
CA ASN A 94 -7.51 -14.54 -0.66
C ASN A 94 -6.02 -14.50 -0.31
N ILE A 95 -5.62 -13.93 0.83
CA ILE A 95 -4.25 -14.04 1.34
C ILE A 95 -3.94 -15.48 1.73
N LYS A 96 -4.87 -16.17 2.39
CA LYS A 96 -4.76 -17.61 2.69
C LYS A 96 -4.58 -18.44 1.42
N LEU A 97 -5.39 -18.19 0.39
CA LEU A 97 -5.23 -18.84 -0.91
C LEU A 97 -3.87 -18.50 -1.55
N ALA A 98 -3.41 -17.25 -1.48
CA ALA A 98 -2.10 -16.85 -1.99
C ALA A 98 -0.95 -17.57 -1.25
N ILE A 99 -1.06 -17.77 0.06
CA ILE A 99 -0.11 -18.57 0.85
C ILE A 99 -0.12 -20.01 0.34
N LEU A 100 -1.28 -20.63 0.19
CA LEU A 100 -1.40 -22.01 -0.28
C LEU A 100 -0.83 -22.19 -1.69
N MET A 101 -1.12 -21.24 -2.60
CA MET A 101 -0.59 -21.20 -3.96
C MET A 101 0.93 -21.05 -3.98
N GLN A 102 1.48 -20.22 -3.10
CA GLN A 102 2.91 -19.92 -3.05
C GLN A 102 3.73 -21.02 -2.38
N PHE A 103 3.24 -21.61 -1.30
CA PHE A 103 4.03 -22.48 -0.41
C PHE A 103 3.63 -23.95 -0.43
N THR A 104 2.50 -24.30 -1.02
CA THR A 104 2.01 -25.68 -0.95
C THR A 104 1.57 -26.21 -2.31
N LYS A 105 1.18 -27.48 -2.35
CA LYS A 105 0.49 -28.07 -3.50
C LYS A 105 -1.04 -28.05 -3.33
N LYS A 106 -1.56 -27.47 -2.24
CA LYS A 106 -2.99 -27.45 -1.91
C LYS A 106 -3.80 -26.55 -2.85
N GLN A 107 -3.16 -25.57 -3.49
CA GLN A 107 -3.79 -24.68 -4.46
C GLN A 107 -2.91 -24.54 -5.71
N ASP A 108 -3.57 -24.53 -6.87
CA ASP A 108 -2.91 -24.37 -8.15
C ASP A 108 -2.73 -22.90 -8.51
N VAL A 109 -1.62 -22.64 -9.21
CA VAL A 109 -1.39 -21.39 -9.94
C VAL A 109 -1.57 -21.67 -11.43
N SER A 110 -1.65 -20.62 -12.25
CA SER A 110 -1.69 -20.80 -13.70
C SER A 110 -0.50 -21.66 -14.19
N LYS A 111 -0.68 -22.40 -15.29
CA LYS A 111 0.37 -23.31 -15.81
C LYS A 111 1.71 -22.58 -16.04
N ASP A 112 1.65 -21.33 -16.46
CA ASP A 112 2.80 -20.48 -16.78
C ASP A 112 3.50 -19.89 -15.53
N ASP A 113 2.96 -20.18 -14.34
CA ASP A 113 3.36 -19.61 -13.05
C ASP A 113 3.83 -20.65 -12.05
N GLN A 114 3.91 -21.93 -12.44
CA GLN A 114 4.32 -23.00 -11.53
C GLN A 114 5.78 -22.83 -11.06
N ASP A 115 6.60 -22.13 -11.83
CA ASP A 115 8.00 -21.79 -11.53
C ASP A 115 8.17 -20.84 -10.33
N ILE A 116 7.14 -20.09 -9.95
CA ILE A 116 7.21 -19.14 -8.84
C ILE A 116 6.91 -19.80 -7.49
N LYS A 117 6.48 -21.07 -7.45
CA LYS A 117 6.17 -21.79 -6.21
C LYS A 117 7.43 -21.99 -5.37
N ILE A 118 7.31 -21.71 -4.08
CA ILE A 118 8.35 -21.88 -3.07
C ILE A 118 7.83 -22.89 -2.04
N LEU A 119 7.83 -24.17 -2.40
CA LEU A 119 7.21 -25.20 -1.55
C LEU A 119 7.86 -25.23 -0.16
N SER A 120 7.04 -25.07 0.88
CA SER A 120 7.43 -25.07 2.29
C SER A 120 6.30 -25.56 3.20
N GLU A 121 6.65 -25.93 4.43
CA GLU A 121 5.66 -26.22 5.47
C GLU A 121 5.03 -24.93 5.99
N ILE A 122 3.71 -24.95 6.16
CA ILE A 122 2.94 -23.89 6.81
C ILE A 122 2.34 -24.45 8.09
N LYS A 123 2.22 -23.60 9.12
CA LYS A 123 1.52 -23.92 10.37
C LYS A 123 0.58 -22.78 10.73
N LEU A 124 -0.58 -23.14 11.26
CA LEU A 124 -1.46 -22.19 11.91
C LEU A 124 -1.11 -22.07 13.38
N PHE A 125 -1.20 -20.85 13.86
CA PHE A 125 -1.08 -20.50 15.26
C PHE A 125 -2.21 -19.53 15.63
N SER A 126 -2.48 -19.42 16.93
CA SER A 126 -3.39 -18.40 17.45
C SER A 126 -2.62 -17.16 17.90
N LEU A 127 -3.11 -15.98 17.54
CA LEU A 127 -2.65 -14.70 18.09
C LEU A 127 -2.92 -14.60 19.60
N GLY A 128 -3.82 -15.42 20.15
CA GLY A 128 -4.03 -15.55 21.60
C GLY A 128 -2.88 -16.27 22.32
N GLU A 129 -2.01 -16.99 21.61
CA GLU A 129 -0.83 -17.62 22.21
C GLU A 129 0.15 -16.54 22.70
N LYS A 130 0.46 -16.57 23.99
CA LYS A 130 1.25 -15.54 24.68
C LYS A 130 2.57 -15.20 23.94
N ASP A 131 3.30 -16.21 23.49
CA ASP A 131 4.60 -16.04 22.82
C ASP A 131 4.48 -15.38 21.45
N ILE A 132 3.38 -15.61 20.74
CA ILE A 132 3.13 -15.04 19.42
C ILE A 132 2.62 -13.61 19.58
N LYS A 133 1.62 -13.42 20.44
CA LYS A 133 1.09 -12.11 20.80
C LYS A 133 2.20 -11.14 21.22
N SER A 134 3.06 -11.57 22.14
CA SER A 134 4.17 -10.75 22.65
C SER A 134 5.14 -10.31 21.56
N LYS A 135 5.43 -11.16 20.57
CA LYS A 135 6.31 -10.81 19.44
C LYS A 135 5.69 -9.72 18.57
N PHE A 136 4.40 -9.85 18.24
CA PHE A 136 3.73 -8.82 17.44
C PHE A 136 3.61 -7.51 18.23
N LEU A 137 3.16 -7.56 19.48
CA LEU A 137 3.05 -6.38 20.34
C LEU A 137 4.38 -5.63 20.48
N TYR A 138 5.49 -6.35 20.64
CA TYR A 138 6.83 -5.76 20.66
C TYR A 138 7.17 -5.05 19.34
N SER A 139 7.02 -5.73 18.20
CA SER A 139 7.32 -5.15 16.88
C SER A 139 6.45 -3.93 16.57
N LEU A 140 5.16 -3.96 16.94
CA LEU A 140 4.25 -2.83 16.79
C LEU A 140 4.65 -1.65 17.67
N SER A 141 4.98 -1.89 18.94
CA SER A 141 5.43 -0.82 19.84
C SER A 141 6.68 -0.13 19.29
N MET A 142 7.63 -0.90 18.75
CA MET A 142 8.84 -0.33 18.14
C MET A 142 8.51 0.54 16.92
N ALA A 143 7.61 0.08 16.05
CA ALA A 143 7.19 0.84 14.89
C ALA A 143 6.41 2.12 15.25
N TYR A 144 5.51 2.03 16.23
CA TYR A 144 4.74 3.17 16.72
C TYR A 144 5.66 4.23 17.34
N CYS A 145 6.56 3.83 18.23
CA CYS A 145 7.53 4.74 18.85
C CYS A 145 8.48 5.37 17.81
N LYS A 146 8.81 4.65 16.73
CA LYS A 146 9.57 5.21 15.61
C LYS A 146 8.78 6.30 14.88
N LYS A 147 7.48 6.09 14.63
CA LYS A 147 6.60 7.10 14.01
C LYS A 147 6.37 8.31 14.91
N PHE A 148 6.19 8.08 16.21
CA PHE A 148 5.85 9.10 17.19
C PHE A 148 6.91 9.19 18.30
N PRO A 149 8.09 9.80 18.04
CA PRO A 149 9.13 9.96 19.04
C PRO A 149 8.58 10.62 20.32
N GLY A 150 8.88 10.02 21.47
CA GLY A 150 8.42 10.51 22.77
C GLY A 150 6.99 10.10 23.15
N LYS A 151 6.22 9.45 22.25
CA LYS A 151 4.94 8.83 22.60
C LYS A 151 5.12 7.36 22.94
N LYS A 152 4.36 6.88 23.93
CA LYS A 152 4.24 5.45 24.25
C LYS A 152 3.06 4.86 23.49
N PHE A 153 3.23 3.65 22.98
CA PHE A 153 2.13 2.86 22.46
C PHE A 153 1.36 2.23 23.62
N ASP A 154 0.03 2.44 23.68
CA ASP A 154 -0.81 1.79 24.68
C ASP A 154 -1.02 0.31 24.32
N LEU A 155 -0.06 -0.50 24.74
CA LEU A 155 -0.07 -1.94 24.54
C LEU A 155 -1.27 -2.61 25.20
N ALA A 156 -1.70 -2.12 26.37
CA ALA A 156 -2.78 -2.74 27.12
C ALA A 156 -4.14 -2.49 26.47
N GLU A 157 -4.36 -1.29 25.90
CA GLU A 157 -5.54 -1.00 25.09
C GLU A 157 -5.54 -1.83 23.80
N PHE A 158 -4.42 -1.84 23.08
CA PHE A 158 -4.31 -2.58 21.82
C PHE A 158 -4.50 -4.09 22.02
N GLU A 159 -3.96 -4.62 23.13
CA GLU A 159 -4.17 -6.00 23.54
C GLU A 159 -5.66 -6.33 23.73
N LYS A 160 -6.42 -5.44 24.39
CA LYS A 160 -7.86 -5.61 24.55
C LYS A 160 -8.62 -5.54 23.22
N GLU A 161 -8.16 -4.72 22.27
CA GLU A 161 -8.75 -4.68 20.93
C GLU A 161 -8.53 -5.99 20.18
N ILE A 162 -7.32 -6.57 20.26
CA ILE A 162 -7.02 -7.89 19.69
C ILE A 162 -7.91 -8.97 20.32
N ASP A 163 -8.05 -8.96 21.64
CA ASP A 163 -8.84 -9.97 22.35
C ASP A 163 -10.33 -9.91 22.03
N ARG A 164 -10.82 -8.75 21.55
CA ARG A 164 -12.19 -8.55 21.06
C ARG A 164 -12.40 -8.99 19.61
N LEU A 165 -11.34 -9.26 18.85
CA LEU A 165 -11.49 -9.77 17.49
C LEU A 165 -12.22 -11.12 17.51
N PRO A 166 -13.06 -11.41 16.52
CA PRO A 166 -13.59 -12.75 16.29
C PRO A 166 -12.44 -13.77 16.20
N ASP A 167 -12.67 -15.01 16.61
CA ASP A 167 -11.63 -16.06 16.53
C ASP A 167 -11.12 -16.27 15.10
N ALA A 168 -11.98 -15.97 14.11
CA ALA A 168 -11.65 -15.91 12.69
C ALA A 168 -10.46 -15.02 12.34
N GLU A 169 -10.36 -13.93 13.06
CA GLU A 169 -9.44 -12.84 12.84
C GLU A 169 -8.24 -12.91 13.79
N LYS A 170 -8.16 -13.95 14.64
CA LYS A 170 -7.02 -14.20 15.54
C LYS A 170 -6.04 -15.23 14.99
N ASN A 171 -6.15 -15.59 13.71
CA ASN A 171 -5.25 -16.54 13.09
C ASN A 171 -3.91 -15.91 12.72
N VAL A 172 -2.85 -16.68 12.89
CA VAL A 172 -1.49 -16.35 12.47
C VAL A 172 -0.95 -17.50 11.63
N VAL A 173 -0.56 -17.20 10.40
CA VAL A 173 0.09 -18.19 9.54
C VAL A 173 1.60 -18.10 9.72
N GLY A 174 2.20 -19.15 10.25
CA GLY A 174 3.65 -19.31 10.28
C GLY A 174 4.13 -20.08 9.05
N ILE A 175 4.95 -19.43 8.24
CA ILE A 175 5.61 -20.05 7.08
C ILE A 175 7.01 -20.46 7.53
N LEU A 176 7.31 -21.76 7.46
CA LEU A 176 8.67 -22.23 7.71
C LEU A 176 9.57 -21.63 6.62
N MET A 177 10.58 -20.84 7.00
CA MET A 177 11.53 -20.31 6.03
C MET A 177 12.54 -21.39 5.71
N PRO A 178 12.56 -21.97 4.50
CA PRO A 178 13.47 -23.07 4.26
C PRO A 178 14.92 -22.59 4.19
N LYS A 179 15.86 -23.49 4.52
CA LYS A 179 17.27 -23.39 4.10
C LYS A 179 17.39 -23.66 2.60
N MET A 180 16.73 -22.86 1.75
CA MET A 180 16.79 -23.00 0.29
C MET A 180 17.88 -22.11 -0.32
N LYS A 181 18.27 -22.42 -1.56
CA LYS A 181 19.09 -21.53 -2.41
C LYS A 181 18.34 -20.21 -2.67
N ASP A 182 19.07 -19.11 -2.77
CA ASP A 182 18.47 -17.78 -2.99
C ASP A 182 17.75 -17.70 -4.35
N SER A 183 16.49 -17.28 -4.34
CA SER A 183 15.67 -16.96 -5.52
C SER A 183 15.17 -15.51 -5.43
N GLU A 184 14.79 -14.90 -6.56
CA GLU A 184 14.28 -13.52 -6.59
C GLU A 184 13.05 -13.34 -5.69
N ALA A 185 12.09 -14.28 -5.77
CA ALA A 185 10.91 -14.31 -4.93
C ALA A 185 11.26 -14.38 -3.43
N ARG A 186 12.29 -15.18 -3.06
CA ARG A 186 12.77 -15.26 -1.67
C ARG A 186 13.43 -13.97 -1.23
N SER A 187 14.32 -13.38 -2.03
CA SER A 187 15.01 -12.14 -1.70
C SER A 187 14.03 -10.98 -1.53
N PHE A 188 13.05 -10.90 -2.42
CA PHE A 188 12.00 -9.90 -2.34
C PHE A 188 11.09 -10.12 -1.12
N LEU A 189 10.59 -11.35 -0.93
CA LEU A 189 9.82 -11.70 0.26
C LEU A 189 10.62 -11.38 1.52
N LYS A 190 11.87 -11.82 1.64
CA LYS A 190 12.75 -11.50 2.77
C LYS A 190 12.88 -9.98 2.97
N GLY A 191 13.02 -9.22 1.89
CA GLY A 191 12.99 -7.75 1.90
C GLY A 191 11.69 -7.24 2.52
N THR A 192 10.54 -7.51 1.89
CA THR A 192 9.22 -7.11 2.37
C THR A 192 8.97 -7.51 3.84
N LEU A 193 9.40 -8.72 4.23
CA LEU A 193 9.28 -9.26 5.58
C LEU A 193 10.24 -8.63 6.60
N CYS A 194 11.37 -8.06 6.18
CA CYS A 194 12.29 -7.35 7.08
C CYS A 194 11.75 -5.99 7.52
N TYR A 195 10.82 -5.41 6.77
CA TYR A 195 10.43 -4.01 6.94
C TYR A 195 8.97 -3.80 7.31
N PHE A 196 8.16 -4.86 7.34
CA PHE A 196 6.80 -4.77 7.84
C PHE A 196 6.77 -5.09 9.34
N PRO A 197 6.60 -4.09 10.24
CA PRO A 197 6.63 -4.34 11.68
C PRO A 197 5.43 -5.13 12.19
N VAL A 198 4.41 -5.28 11.37
CA VAL A 198 3.25 -6.12 11.67
C VAL A 198 3.57 -7.59 11.45
N LEU A 199 4.70 -7.94 10.84
CA LEU A 199 5.16 -9.31 10.73
C LEU A 199 6.15 -9.64 11.84
N ALA A 200 5.99 -10.80 12.46
CA ALA A 200 6.89 -11.28 13.49
C ALA A 200 7.82 -12.35 12.90
N LYS A 201 9.10 -12.30 13.28
CA LYS A 201 10.07 -13.35 12.95
C LYS A 201 10.30 -14.25 14.15
N GLY A 202 10.11 -15.55 13.95
CA GLY A 202 10.55 -16.58 14.87
C GLY A 202 11.93 -17.14 14.48
N GLN A 203 12.39 -18.13 15.24
CA GLN A 203 13.64 -18.83 14.91
C GLN A 203 13.58 -19.52 13.54
N ASN A 204 12.44 -20.15 13.23
CA ASN A 204 12.25 -20.92 11.99
C ASN A 204 11.10 -20.41 11.10
N TYR A 205 10.16 -19.66 11.68
CA TYR A 205 8.95 -19.22 11.01
C TYR A 205 8.94 -17.71 10.77
N VAL A 206 8.31 -17.32 9.67
CA VAL A 206 7.79 -15.97 9.46
C VAL A 206 6.30 -16.01 9.77
N TYR A 207 5.86 -15.16 10.70
CA TYR A 207 4.47 -15.07 11.12
C TYR A 207 3.76 -13.93 10.40
N ILE A 208 2.68 -14.28 9.71
CA ILE A 208 1.76 -13.35 9.04
C ILE A 208 0.46 -13.34 9.86
N PRO A 209 0.09 -12.20 10.48
CA PRO A 209 -1.17 -12.10 11.19
C PRO A 209 -2.33 -11.87 10.22
N SER A 210 -3.55 -11.97 10.72
CA SER A 210 -4.76 -11.68 9.95
C SER A 210 -4.82 -10.24 9.42
N VAL A 211 -5.60 -10.03 8.37
CA VAL A 211 -5.90 -8.70 7.81
C VAL A 211 -6.51 -7.77 8.85
N ALA A 212 -7.40 -8.29 9.71
CA ALA A 212 -8.03 -7.52 10.77
C ALA A 212 -7.00 -6.97 11.77
N TYR A 213 -6.01 -7.77 12.16
CA TYR A 213 -4.91 -7.32 13.01
C TYR A 213 -4.14 -6.16 12.38
N ILE A 214 -3.83 -6.30 11.09
CA ILE A 214 -3.14 -5.25 10.33
C ILE A 214 -3.99 -3.97 10.33
N ASN A 215 -5.28 -4.07 9.98
CA ASN A 215 -6.19 -2.93 9.94
C ASN A 215 -6.32 -2.22 11.30
N LEU A 216 -6.40 -2.96 12.41
CA LEU A 216 -6.39 -2.37 13.76
C LEU A 216 -5.13 -1.52 13.98
N PHE A 217 -3.96 -2.05 13.63
CA PHE A 217 -2.72 -1.31 13.80
C PHE A 217 -2.64 -0.08 12.90
N LEU A 218 -3.07 -0.19 11.64
CA LEU A 218 -3.09 0.95 10.71
C LEU A 218 -3.97 2.09 11.23
N LYS A 219 -5.13 1.79 11.82
CA LYS A 219 -5.99 2.79 12.48
C LYS A 219 -5.29 3.50 13.65
N LYS A 220 -4.46 2.80 14.42
CA LYS A 220 -3.66 3.44 15.49
C LYS A 220 -2.53 4.30 14.94
N LEU A 221 -1.98 3.96 13.77
CA LEU A 221 -0.96 4.78 13.12
C LEU A 221 -1.55 6.06 12.54
N ASN A 222 -2.64 5.97 11.80
CA ASN A 222 -3.30 7.14 11.20
C ASN A 222 -4.79 7.17 11.56
N PRO A 223 -5.14 7.70 12.74
CA PRO A 223 -6.54 7.70 13.20
C PRO A 223 -7.44 8.65 12.40
N GLU A 224 -6.86 9.66 11.76
CA GLU A 224 -7.60 10.69 11.01
C GLU A 224 -7.95 10.23 9.59
N LEU A 225 -7.03 9.53 8.91
CA LEU A 225 -7.24 9.06 7.54
C LEU A 225 -6.50 7.74 7.29
N PRO A 226 -7.00 6.62 7.84
CA PRO A 226 -6.33 5.34 7.61
C PRO A 226 -6.48 4.95 6.14
N ILE A 227 -5.35 4.75 5.45
CA ILE A 227 -5.40 4.20 4.09
C ILE A 227 -5.90 2.77 4.19
N LYS A 228 -7.02 2.50 3.52
CA LYS A 228 -7.68 1.19 3.53
C LYS A 228 -7.18 0.32 2.39
N MET A 229 -7.20 -0.99 2.60
CA MET A 229 -6.91 -1.98 1.58
C MET A 229 -8.12 -2.16 0.66
N ALA A 230 -7.90 -2.17 -0.65
CA ALA A 230 -8.94 -2.43 -1.63
C ALA A 230 -8.54 -3.61 -2.52
N PRO A 231 -9.16 -4.79 -2.42
CA PRO A 231 -8.72 -5.95 -3.19
C PRO A 231 -8.92 -5.76 -4.69
N VAL A 232 -7.92 -6.12 -5.50
CA VAL A 232 -8.02 -6.11 -6.96
C VAL A 232 -7.48 -7.43 -7.51
N PHE A 233 -8.08 -8.00 -8.57
CA PHE A 233 -7.58 -9.23 -9.20
C PHE A 233 -6.71 -9.01 -10.44
N GLY A 234 -6.66 -7.79 -10.96
CA GLY A 234 -5.92 -7.45 -12.16
C GLY A 234 -5.30 -6.07 -12.07
N SER A 235 -4.42 -5.79 -13.02
CA SER A 235 -3.77 -4.48 -13.11
C SER A 235 -4.80 -3.37 -13.28
N ILE A 236 -4.70 -2.38 -12.41
CA ILE A 236 -5.43 -1.12 -12.57
C ILE A 236 -4.57 -0.14 -13.36
N ASN A 237 -5.22 0.74 -14.12
CA ASN A 237 -4.49 1.84 -14.76
C ASN A 237 -4.16 2.91 -13.71
N LEU A 238 -3.21 3.78 -14.04
CA LEU A 238 -2.76 4.81 -13.11
C LEU A 238 -3.87 5.80 -12.72
N SER A 239 -4.79 6.11 -13.65
CA SER A 239 -5.93 6.99 -13.38
C SER A 239 -6.80 6.44 -12.26
N THR A 240 -7.09 5.15 -12.29
CA THR A 240 -7.83 4.46 -11.23
C THR A 240 -7.02 4.38 -9.95
N LEU A 241 -5.73 4.06 -10.02
CA LEU A 241 -4.83 4.05 -8.85
C LEU A 241 -4.86 5.39 -8.11
N TYR A 242 -4.73 6.48 -8.86
CA TYR A 242 -4.75 7.83 -8.32
C TYR A 242 -6.10 8.18 -7.67
N LEU A 243 -7.22 7.87 -8.34
CA LEU A 243 -8.56 8.07 -7.78
C LEU A 243 -8.78 7.25 -6.50
N MET A 244 -8.22 6.04 -6.41
CA MET A 244 -8.29 5.23 -5.20
C MET A 244 -7.48 5.87 -4.07
N HIS A 245 -6.24 6.30 -4.33
CA HIS A 245 -5.42 6.96 -3.33
C HIS A 245 -6.05 8.26 -2.81
N GLN A 246 -6.61 9.10 -3.69
CA GLN A 246 -7.35 10.31 -3.30
C GLN A 246 -8.50 10.01 -2.34
N LYS A 247 -9.11 8.83 -2.44
CA LYS A 247 -10.21 8.39 -1.57
C LYS A 247 -9.73 7.68 -0.30
N GLY A 248 -8.42 7.59 -0.08
CA GLY A 248 -7.84 6.90 1.06
C GLY A 248 -7.81 5.38 0.90
N PHE A 249 -7.76 4.87 -0.33
CA PHE A 249 -7.66 3.42 -0.61
C PHE A 249 -6.40 3.10 -1.39
N HIS A 250 -5.73 2.01 -1.04
CA HIS A 250 -4.66 1.44 -1.85
C HIS A 250 -5.06 0.04 -2.35
N PRO A 251 -4.91 -0.24 -3.66
CA PRO A 251 -5.24 -1.55 -4.21
C PRO A 251 -4.30 -2.63 -3.67
N VAL A 252 -4.85 -3.72 -3.15
CA VAL A 252 -4.08 -4.91 -2.78
C VAL A 252 -4.24 -5.94 -3.87
N SER A 253 -3.13 -6.24 -4.54
CA SER A 253 -3.08 -7.20 -5.64
C SER A 253 -3.34 -8.62 -5.15
N LEU A 254 -4.46 -9.21 -5.55
CA LEU A 254 -4.82 -10.61 -5.35
C LEU A 254 -4.54 -11.45 -6.60
N TYR A 255 -3.89 -12.59 -6.43
CA TYR A 255 -3.70 -13.53 -7.53
C TYR A 255 -4.95 -14.40 -7.73
N SER A 256 -5.30 -14.69 -8.97
CA SER A 256 -6.36 -15.65 -9.30
C SER A 256 -5.99 -16.45 -10.56
N PRO A 257 -5.99 -17.79 -10.50
CA PRO A 257 -5.82 -18.60 -11.71
C PRO A 257 -7.01 -18.48 -12.68
N HIS A 258 -8.15 -17.99 -12.21
CA HIS A 258 -9.40 -17.86 -12.98
C HIS A 258 -9.54 -16.50 -13.69
N VAL A 259 -8.70 -15.52 -13.34
CA VAL A 259 -8.74 -14.18 -13.95
C VAL A 259 -7.66 -14.07 -15.03
N LYS A 260 -8.08 -13.91 -16.29
CA LYS A 260 -7.16 -13.66 -17.40
C LYS A 260 -6.36 -12.38 -17.14
N LYS A 261 -5.02 -12.47 -17.20
CA LYS A 261 -4.10 -11.39 -16.78
C LYS A 261 -4.38 -10.95 -15.34
N SER A 262 -4.57 -11.91 -14.44
CA SER A 262 -4.52 -11.64 -13.00
C SER A 262 -3.26 -10.84 -12.65
N ASN A 263 -3.28 -10.13 -11.52
CA ASN A 263 -2.26 -9.19 -11.07
C ASN A 263 -0.82 -9.50 -11.49
N PRO A 264 -0.02 -8.45 -11.72
CA PRO A 264 1.23 -8.59 -12.45
C PRO A 264 2.12 -9.65 -11.81
N LYS A 265 2.42 -10.69 -12.58
CA LYS A 265 3.41 -11.73 -12.23
C LYS A 265 4.78 -11.13 -11.91
N LYS A 266 5.00 -9.90 -12.34
CA LYS A 266 6.23 -9.12 -12.16
C LYS A 266 5.96 -7.87 -11.34
N ILE A 267 6.68 -7.69 -10.24
CA ILE A 267 6.77 -6.41 -9.51
C ILE A 267 8.18 -5.88 -9.67
N HIS A 268 8.33 -4.63 -10.09
CA HIS A 268 9.63 -4.00 -10.36
C HIS A 268 10.49 -4.90 -11.26
N ASP A 269 9.86 -5.45 -12.31
CA ASP A 269 10.41 -6.41 -13.27
C ASP A 269 10.83 -7.78 -12.72
N LYS A 270 10.57 -8.08 -11.44
CA LYS A 270 10.92 -9.33 -10.78
C LYS A 270 9.73 -10.28 -10.67
N ARG A 271 9.93 -11.56 -11.01
CA ARG A 271 8.90 -12.61 -10.85
C ARG A 271 8.89 -13.10 -9.40
N ILE A 272 7.90 -12.69 -8.63
CA ILE A 272 7.90 -12.91 -7.17
C ILE A 272 6.75 -13.79 -6.65
N GLY A 273 5.68 -13.96 -7.41
CA GLY A 273 4.56 -14.85 -7.06
C GLY A 273 3.44 -14.23 -6.21
N PRO A 274 2.36 -15.00 -5.94
CA PRO A 274 1.09 -14.48 -5.40
C PRO A 274 1.23 -13.75 -4.07
N LEU A 275 1.83 -14.42 -3.06
CA LEU A 275 1.89 -13.85 -1.71
C LEU A 275 2.86 -12.66 -1.63
N PRO A 276 4.08 -12.73 -2.18
CA PRO A 276 5.00 -11.59 -2.15
C PRO A 276 4.42 -10.33 -2.82
N THR A 277 3.60 -10.49 -3.86
CA THR A 277 2.86 -9.40 -4.49
C THR A 277 1.86 -8.75 -3.54
N SER A 278 0.95 -9.53 -2.92
CA SER A 278 -0.03 -8.97 -1.99
C SER A 278 0.65 -8.34 -0.75
N LEU A 279 1.68 -9.01 -0.23
CA LEU A 279 2.45 -8.49 0.91
C LEU A 279 3.20 -7.22 0.56
N HIS A 280 3.68 -7.05 -0.67
CA HIS A 280 4.25 -5.77 -1.10
C HIS A 280 3.22 -4.66 -1.00
N ASP A 281 2.01 -4.83 -1.52
CA ASP A 281 1.04 -3.74 -1.48
C ASP A 281 0.64 -3.39 -0.04
N ILE A 282 0.43 -4.41 0.79
CA ILE A 282 0.10 -4.25 2.21
C ILE A 282 1.25 -3.61 2.99
N ALA A 283 2.45 -4.18 2.89
CA ALA A 283 3.59 -3.77 3.70
C ALA A 283 4.25 -2.50 3.19
N ALA A 284 4.30 -2.31 1.87
CA ALA A 284 5.11 -1.31 1.19
C ALA A 284 4.32 -0.05 0.81
N HIS A 285 3.01 -0.17 0.57
CA HIS A 285 2.18 0.97 0.22
C HIS A 285 1.14 1.30 1.30
N VAL A 286 0.34 0.31 1.74
CA VAL A 286 -0.73 0.55 2.73
C VAL A 286 -0.13 0.95 4.07
N TYR A 287 0.77 0.15 4.63
CA TYR A 287 1.39 0.44 5.93
C TYR A 287 2.16 1.76 5.93
N TRP A 288 3.00 1.98 4.92
CA TRP A 288 3.80 3.19 4.87
C TRP A 288 2.97 4.43 4.61
N GLY A 289 1.93 4.35 3.78
CA GLY A 289 1.07 5.50 3.55
C GLY A 289 0.31 5.88 4.83
N ASN A 290 0.02 4.90 5.69
CA ASN A 290 -0.47 5.13 7.05
C ASN A 290 0.59 5.71 8.01
N LEU A 291 1.86 5.87 7.62
CA LEU A 291 2.84 6.65 8.39
C LEU A 291 2.76 8.15 8.12
N LEU A 292 2.19 8.59 7.00
CA LEU A 292 2.00 10.01 6.74
C LEU A 292 0.86 10.60 7.60
N PRO A 293 1.04 11.79 8.17
CA PRO A 293 -0.07 12.61 8.65
C PRO A 293 -1.02 12.97 7.52
N SER A 294 -2.30 13.20 7.84
CA SER A 294 -3.35 13.60 6.90
C SER A 294 -2.94 14.80 6.04
N SER A 295 -2.29 15.79 6.65
CA SER A 295 -1.87 17.00 5.92
C SER A 295 -0.79 16.72 4.87
N GLN A 296 0.15 15.81 5.16
CA GLN A 296 1.19 15.38 4.23
C GLN A 296 0.64 14.47 3.13
N PHE A 297 -0.28 13.57 3.48
CA PHE A 297 -0.99 12.75 2.52
C PHE A 297 -1.79 13.63 1.53
N ASN A 298 -2.56 14.58 2.04
CA ASN A 298 -3.35 15.49 1.22
C ASN A 298 -2.46 16.39 0.36
N PHE A 299 -1.33 16.86 0.88
CA PHE A 299 -0.35 17.59 0.05
C PHE A 299 0.12 16.76 -1.15
N LEU A 300 0.51 15.50 -0.92
CA LEU A 300 0.97 14.63 -2.01
C LEU A 300 -0.11 14.45 -3.07
N TYR A 301 -1.31 14.04 -2.64
CA TYR A 301 -2.35 13.59 -3.57
C TYR A 301 -3.22 14.72 -4.13
N GLU A 302 -3.51 15.77 -3.37
CA GLU A 302 -4.35 16.88 -3.84
C GLU A 302 -3.57 18.00 -4.51
N TYR A 303 -2.27 18.13 -4.22
CA TYR A 303 -1.48 19.27 -4.68
C TYR A 303 -0.28 18.83 -5.52
N PHE A 304 0.67 18.10 -4.94
CA PHE A 304 1.95 17.80 -5.58
C PHE A 304 1.80 16.95 -6.85
N LEU A 305 1.06 15.83 -6.77
CA LEU A 305 0.83 14.95 -7.91
C LEU A 305 0.06 15.63 -9.06
N PRO A 306 -1.05 16.36 -8.80
CA PRO A 306 -1.69 17.20 -9.83
C PRO A 306 -0.77 18.23 -10.46
N LYS A 307 0.06 18.90 -9.67
CA LYS A 307 0.97 19.95 -10.15
C LYS A 307 2.01 19.37 -11.09
N ILE A 308 2.59 18.22 -10.75
CA ILE A 308 3.43 17.43 -11.66
C ILE A 308 2.64 17.13 -12.94
N GLY A 309 1.44 16.56 -12.82
CA GLY A 309 0.59 16.25 -13.97
C GLY A 309 0.40 17.43 -14.95
N GLN A 310 0.12 18.62 -14.41
CA GLN A 310 -0.06 19.85 -15.20
C GLN A 310 1.24 20.33 -15.84
N LEU A 311 2.35 20.33 -15.10
CA LEU A 311 3.62 20.90 -15.54
C LEU A 311 4.26 20.14 -16.69
N PHE A 312 4.08 18.82 -16.70
CA PHE A 312 4.60 17.92 -17.72
C PHE A 312 3.57 17.63 -18.83
N GLU A 313 2.49 18.42 -18.91
CA GLU A 313 1.38 18.26 -19.86
C GLU A 313 0.83 16.83 -19.91
N LEU A 314 0.86 16.14 -18.77
CA LEU A 314 0.39 14.78 -18.64
C LEU A 314 -1.12 14.82 -18.68
N LYS A 315 -1.69 14.63 -19.87
CA LYS A 315 -3.05 14.13 -19.92
C LYS A 315 -3.04 12.80 -19.21
N ILE A 316 -4.04 12.56 -18.37
CA ILE A 316 -4.24 11.28 -17.71
C ILE A 316 -4.28 10.12 -18.74
N SER A 317 -4.60 10.40 -20.01
CA SER A 317 -4.53 9.47 -21.14
C SER A 317 -3.10 9.14 -21.63
N ASP A 318 -2.12 10.03 -21.43
CA ASP A 318 -0.77 9.97 -21.99
C ASP A 318 0.24 9.27 -21.07
N ILE A 319 -0.21 8.89 -19.87
CA ILE A 319 0.53 8.08 -18.89
C ILE A 319 1.00 6.72 -19.45
N ASN A 320 0.43 6.26 -20.57
CA ASN A 320 0.90 5.07 -21.28
C ASN A 320 2.25 5.27 -21.99
N GLY A 321 2.73 6.51 -22.14
CA GLY A 321 4.07 6.83 -22.64
C GLY A 321 5.11 6.64 -21.53
N GLY A 322 5.98 5.64 -21.69
CA GLY A 322 6.88 5.12 -20.64
C GLY A 322 7.74 6.13 -19.87
N LYS A 323 7.95 7.36 -20.35
CA LYS A 323 8.74 8.40 -19.67
C LYS A 323 8.07 8.94 -18.39
N TYR A 324 6.74 9.05 -18.37
CA TYR A 324 6.00 9.68 -17.26
C TYR A 324 5.20 8.70 -16.41
N ARG A 325 4.94 7.50 -16.95
CA ARG A 325 4.69 6.29 -16.15
C ARG A 325 5.76 6.16 -15.06
N ASN A 326 6.99 6.54 -15.37
CA ASN A 326 8.08 6.53 -14.41
C ASN A 326 7.90 7.53 -13.27
N ILE A 327 7.31 8.74 -13.41
CA ILE A 327 7.17 9.67 -12.24
C ILE A 327 6.28 9.06 -11.17
N PHE A 328 5.10 8.60 -11.57
CA PHE A 328 4.14 8.05 -10.63
C PHE A 328 4.55 6.67 -10.14
N ASN A 329 5.15 5.85 -11.01
CA ASN A 329 5.82 4.63 -10.54
C ASN A 329 6.98 4.98 -9.62
N ILE A 330 7.76 6.05 -9.84
CA ILE A 330 8.83 6.48 -8.94
C ILE A 330 8.24 6.86 -7.59
N ILE A 331 7.11 7.55 -7.54
CA ILE A 331 6.45 7.90 -6.29
C ILE A 331 5.89 6.65 -5.60
N ASP A 332 5.28 5.71 -6.34
CA ASP A 332 4.72 4.46 -5.79
C ASP A 332 5.83 3.48 -5.37
N ILE A 333 6.73 3.11 -6.29
CA ILE A 333 7.91 2.24 -6.10
C ILE A 333 8.89 2.83 -5.08
N ASN A 334 9.04 4.15 -4.98
CA ASN A 334 10.01 4.76 -4.06
C ASN A 334 9.41 5.35 -2.80
N PHE A 335 8.08 5.36 -2.67
CA PHE A 335 7.47 5.14 -1.37
C PHE A 335 8.17 3.94 -0.73
N VAL A 336 8.34 2.83 -1.44
CA VAL A 336 8.98 1.65 -0.84
C VAL A 336 10.48 1.84 -0.57
N SER A 337 11.26 2.39 -1.51
CA SER A 337 12.74 2.39 -1.42
C SER A 337 13.38 3.51 -0.58
N GLY A 338 12.82 4.73 -0.55
CA GLY A 338 13.29 5.82 0.33
C GLY A 338 12.85 5.65 1.79
N LEU A 339 11.86 4.80 2.03
CA LEU A 339 11.29 4.54 3.36
C LEU A 339 12.03 3.49 4.18
N TYR A 340 12.88 2.71 3.55
CA TYR A 340 13.75 1.77 4.26
C TYR A 340 14.79 2.49 5.15
N SER A 341 15.16 3.72 4.82
CA SER A 341 16.08 4.58 5.59
C SER A 341 15.38 5.68 6.38
N ALA A 342 14.15 6.08 6.01
CA ALA A 342 13.43 7.17 6.65
C ALA A 342 13.09 6.88 8.13
N LYS A 343 13.42 7.84 8.99
CA LYS A 343 13.16 7.80 10.44
C LYS A 343 11.89 8.58 10.83
N THR A 344 11.44 9.52 9.99
CA THR A 344 10.31 10.41 10.28
C THR A 344 9.40 10.59 9.05
N PRO A 345 8.13 10.99 9.22
CA PRO A 345 7.23 11.36 8.12
C PRO A 345 7.79 12.44 7.18
N ASP A 346 8.50 13.44 7.70
CA ASP A 346 9.11 14.49 6.89
C ASP A 346 10.18 13.93 5.94
N MET A 347 10.96 12.93 6.38
CA MET A 347 11.90 12.24 5.51
C MET A 347 11.18 11.49 4.39
N ILE A 348 10.01 10.90 4.65
CA ILE A 348 9.18 10.23 3.61
C ILE A 348 8.84 11.22 2.51
N LEU A 349 8.33 12.39 2.92
CA LEU A 349 7.94 13.44 2.01
C LEU A 349 9.15 13.97 1.22
N TYR A 350 10.27 14.17 1.89
CA TYR A 350 11.53 14.55 1.27
C TYR A 350 12.02 13.52 0.24
N TRP A 351 12.04 12.22 0.54
CA TRP A 351 12.49 11.20 -0.41
C TRP A 351 11.63 11.14 -1.67
N ASN A 352 10.32 11.32 -1.52
CA ASN A 352 9.40 11.42 -2.66
C ASN A 352 9.72 12.65 -3.53
N LEU A 353 9.93 13.81 -2.92
CA LEU A 353 10.32 15.04 -3.62
C LEU A 353 11.70 14.91 -4.29
N LYS A 354 12.71 14.54 -3.50
CA LYS A 354 14.10 14.30 -3.95
C LYS A 354 14.11 13.39 -5.15
N LYS A 355 13.48 12.23 -5.09
CA LYS A 355 13.63 11.24 -6.15
C LYS A 355 12.96 11.64 -7.46
N VAL A 356 11.79 12.29 -7.39
CA VAL A 356 11.18 12.94 -8.56
C VAL A 356 12.12 13.99 -9.16
N LEU A 357 12.78 14.79 -8.32
CA LEU A 357 13.74 15.78 -8.80
C LEU A 357 15.01 15.13 -9.37
N TYR A 358 15.45 13.97 -8.86
CA TYR A 358 16.74 13.35 -9.23
C TYR A 358 16.67 12.43 -10.44
N ASP A 359 15.63 11.59 -10.50
CA ASP A 359 15.47 10.62 -11.57
C ASP A 359 15.17 11.32 -12.91
N PHE A 360 14.72 12.58 -12.84
CA PHE A 360 14.49 13.44 -14.00
C PHE A 360 15.68 14.34 -14.32
N LEU A 361 16.71 14.43 -13.47
CA LEU A 361 17.90 15.19 -13.85
C LEU A 361 18.63 14.45 -14.98
N PRO A 362 18.83 15.11 -16.14
CA PRO A 362 19.54 14.52 -17.27
C PRO A 362 20.99 14.20 -16.89
N ALA A 363 21.61 13.27 -17.61
CA ALA A 363 23.05 13.05 -17.49
C ALA A 363 23.85 14.23 -18.09
N ASP A 364 23.28 14.95 -19.06
CA ASP A 364 23.84 16.15 -19.67
C ASP A 364 22.99 17.38 -19.33
N MET A 365 23.62 18.35 -18.67
CA MET A 365 22.92 19.37 -17.87
C MET A 365 22.57 20.65 -18.63
N ASN A 366 23.14 20.87 -19.82
CA ASN A 366 23.12 22.22 -20.40
C ASN A 366 22.00 22.48 -21.40
N ASN A 367 21.20 21.48 -21.82
CA ASN A 367 20.18 21.68 -22.86
C ASN A 367 19.02 20.67 -22.87
N SER A 368 18.76 19.97 -21.76
CA SER A 368 17.65 19.00 -21.72
C SER A 368 16.33 19.67 -21.33
N ASN A 369 15.22 19.19 -21.90
CA ASN A 369 13.87 19.60 -21.49
C ASN A 369 13.62 19.24 -20.01
N GLU A 370 14.22 18.16 -19.53
CA GLU A 370 14.05 17.69 -18.16
C GLU A 370 14.63 18.64 -17.11
N TYR A 371 15.77 19.28 -17.41
CA TYR A 371 16.33 20.32 -16.54
C TYR A 371 15.39 21.53 -16.43
N HIS A 372 14.80 21.94 -17.55
CA HIS A 372 13.81 23.01 -17.57
C HIS A 372 12.56 22.66 -16.76
N ASP A 373 12.05 21.44 -16.91
CA ASP A 373 10.87 20.98 -16.19
C ASP A 373 11.09 20.90 -14.67
N ILE A 374 12.26 20.42 -14.23
CA ILE A 374 12.64 20.41 -12.81
C ILE A 374 12.71 21.83 -12.25
N LYS A 375 13.37 22.76 -12.97
CA LYS A 375 13.46 24.16 -12.56
C LYS A 375 12.07 24.79 -12.46
N LYS A 376 11.16 24.47 -13.38
CA LYS A 376 9.76 24.91 -13.38
C LYS A 376 8.99 24.35 -12.18
N LEU A 377 9.11 23.05 -11.88
CA LEU A 377 8.50 22.42 -10.70
C LEU A 377 8.97 23.06 -9.40
N LEU A 378 10.29 23.21 -9.22
CA LEU A 378 10.86 23.86 -8.04
C LEU A 378 10.38 25.32 -7.90
N SER A 379 10.31 26.05 -9.00
CA SER A 379 9.85 27.44 -9.00
C SER A 379 8.39 27.55 -8.54
N GLU A 380 7.53 26.67 -9.01
CA GLU A 380 6.11 26.64 -8.60
C GLU A 380 5.95 26.22 -7.14
N LEU A 381 6.70 25.22 -6.67
CA LEU A 381 6.66 24.80 -5.26
C LEU A 381 7.11 25.93 -4.31
N ILE A 382 8.19 26.64 -4.66
CA ILE A 382 8.71 27.77 -3.85
C ILE A 382 7.78 28.99 -3.94
N LYS A 383 7.12 29.21 -5.07
CA LYS A 383 6.14 30.28 -5.25
C LYS A 383 4.90 30.06 -4.38
N ASP A 384 4.41 28.83 -4.36
CA ASP A 384 3.20 28.45 -3.63
C ASP A 384 3.50 28.04 -2.17
N ASP A 385 4.74 28.15 -1.70
CA ASP A 385 5.18 27.72 -0.36
C ASP A 385 4.32 28.28 0.77
N SER A 386 3.96 29.57 0.71
CA SER A 386 3.08 30.17 1.73
C SER A 386 1.70 29.52 1.79
N TYR A 387 1.10 29.23 0.62
CA TYR A 387 -0.18 28.51 0.53
C TYR A 387 -0.04 27.06 1.00
N ILE A 388 1.05 26.38 0.61
CA ILE A 388 1.32 24.99 1.00
C ILE A 388 1.48 24.90 2.53
N LYS A 389 2.22 25.85 3.11
CA LYS A 389 2.44 25.95 4.55
C LYS A 389 1.14 26.22 5.31
N GLU A 390 0.31 27.13 4.83
CA GLU A 390 -0.98 27.45 5.44
C GLU A 390 -1.96 26.27 5.36
N LYS A 391 -2.08 25.64 4.19
CA LYS A 391 -3.08 24.58 3.95
C LYS A 391 -2.66 23.20 4.46
N TYR A 392 -1.38 22.84 4.31
CA TYR A 392 -0.88 21.49 4.57
C TYR A 392 0.11 21.41 5.73
N ASN A 393 0.47 22.55 6.34
CA ASN A 393 1.49 22.63 7.39
C ASN A 393 2.84 22.03 6.96
N ILE A 394 3.22 22.26 5.70
CA ILE A 394 4.48 21.82 5.10
C ILE A 394 5.27 23.05 4.70
N ASP A 395 6.51 23.12 5.18
CA ASP A 395 7.46 24.15 4.80
C ASP A 395 8.40 23.56 3.75
N ILE A 396 8.15 23.85 2.47
CA ILE A 396 8.86 23.22 1.35
C ILE A 396 10.32 23.62 1.38
N GLU A 397 10.61 24.89 1.69
CA GLU A 397 11.98 25.38 1.80
C GLU A 397 12.74 24.61 2.88
N LYS A 398 12.18 24.53 4.09
CA LYS A 398 12.79 23.81 5.21
C LYS A 398 12.94 22.31 4.93
N LEU A 399 11.97 21.70 4.24
CA LEU A 399 12.02 20.29 3.89
C LEU A 399 13.16 19.99 2.89
N LEU A 400 13.41 20.88 1.94
CA LEU A 400 14.50 20.75 0.97
C LEU A 400 15.87 21.14 1.57
N GLU A 401 15.90 21.99 2.60
CA GLU A 401 17.12 22.46 3.28
C GLU A 401 17.61 21.54 4.41
N ASN A 402 16.73 20.86 5.16
CA ASN A 402 17.12 20.16 6.40
C ASN A 402 17.89 18.84 6.22
N GLU A 403 17.87 18.21 5.04
CA GLU A 403 18.55 16.93 4.80
C GLU A 403 19.97 17.08 4.21
N THR A 404 20.42 18.30 3.89
CA THR A 404 21.86 18.53 3.63
C THR A 404 22.73 18.33 4.87
N ASN A 405 22.12 18.16 6.05
CA ASN A 405 22.82 17.92 7.32
C ASN A 405 22.58 16.51 7.90
N ALA A 406 21.76 15.66 7.26
CA ALA A 406 21.33 14.36 7.81
C ALA A 406 21.85 13.15 7.01
N ASP A 407 22.20 13.32 5.74
CA ASP A 407 23.03 12.38 4.99
C ASP A 407 24.50 12.72 5.33
N PRO A 408 25.34 11.79 5.82
CA PRO A 408 26.74 12.10 6.11
C PRO A 408 27.57 12.44 4.86
N ASP A 409 26.99 12.36 3.66
CA ASP A 409 27.64 12.84 2.44
C ASP A 409 26.65 13.36 1.36
N PRO A 410 26.06 14.55 1.54
CA PRO A 410 25.29 15.23 0.51
C PRO A 410 26.21 15.88 -0.55
N THR A 411 27.51 15.97 -0.26
CA THR A 411 28.55 16.66 -1.03
C THR A 411 29.08 15.85 -2.21
N ASP A 412 29.00 14.52 -2.17
CA ASP A 412 29.52 13.64 -3.24
C ASP A 412 28.52 13.29 -4.35
N ASN A 413 27.26 13.75 -4.26
CA ASN A 413 26.28 13.50 -5.31
C ASN A 413 25.98 14.78 -6.13
N PRO A 414 26.52 14.91 -7.36
CA PRO A 414 26.42 16.13 -8.16
C PRO A 414 24.98 16.55 -8.47
N LYS A 415 24.02 15.61 -8.44
CA LYS A 415 22.58 15.92 -8.61
C LYS A 415 21.99 16.72 -7.45
N ILE A 416 22.43 16.48 -6.20
CA ILE A 416 21.97 17.25 -5.03
C ILE A 416 22.39 18.71 -5.18
N GLN A 417 23.66 18.91 -5.51
CA GLN A 417 24.26 20.24 -5.60
C GLN A 417 23.58 21.10 -6.67
N ILE A 418 23.14 20.49 -7.77
CA ILE A 418 22.37 21.17 -8.82
C ILE A 418 21.02 21.65 -8.28
N ILE A 419 20.28 20.81 -7.56
CA ILE A 419 18.99 21.20 -6.98
C ILE A 419 19.17 22.32 -5.97
N LEU A 420 20.20 22.25 -5.12
CA LEU A 420 20.52 23.32 -4.18
C LEU A 420 20.87 24.64 -4.89
N ASN A 421 21.62 24.57 -6.00
CA ASN A 421 21.94 25.74 -6.80
C ASN A 421 20.70 26.34 -7.47
N LEU A 422 19.82 25.49 -8.03
CA LEU A 422 18.53 25.92 -8.59
C LEU A 422 17.65 26.62 -7.55
N ILE A 423 17.56 26.08 -6.33
CA ILE A 423 16.83 26.72 -5.23
C ILE A 423 17.40 28.11 -4.95
N LYS A 424 18.74 28.24 -4.88
CA LYS A 424 19.41 29.54 -4.68
C LYS A 424 19.13 30.52 -5.81
N GLU A 425 19.18 30.08 -7.06
CA GLU A 425 18.84 30.89 -8.23
C GLU A 425 17.41 31.43 -8.17
N ILE A 426 16.44 30.55 -7.92
CA ILE A 426 15.01 30.91 -7.83
C ILE A 426 14.79 31.92 -6.69
N LYS A 427 15.45 31.72 -5.53
CA LYS A 427 15.40 32.66 -4.41
C LYS A 427 15.97 34.03 -4.80
N ALA A 428 17.10 34.06 -5.48
CA ALA A 428 17.71 35.30 -5.96
C ALA A 428 16.79 36.03 -6.97
N GLU A 429 16.13 35.30 -7.88
CA GLU A 429 15.15 35.88 -8.81
C GLU A 429 13.93 36.47 -8.08
N LYS A 430 13.40 35.78 -7.06
CA LYS A 430 12.28 36.27 -6.23
C LYS A 430 12.66 37.57 -5.52
N ILE A 431 13.86 37.65 -4.93
CA ILE A 431 14.37 38.86 -4.27
C ILE A 431 14.54 40.01 -5.27
N ARG A 432 15.13 39.76 -6.44
CA ARG A 432 15.30 40.79 -7.50
C ARG A 432 13.96 41.34 -7.99
N LYS A 433 12.92 40.50 -8.10
CA LYS A 433 11.57 40.96 -8.47
C LYS A 433 10.91 41.81 -7.38
N LEU A 434 11.20 41.54 -6.11
CA LEU A 434 10.70 42.33 -4.98
C LEU A 434 11.49 43.63 -4.78
N TRP A 435 12.76 43.69 -5.23
CA TRP A 435 13.60 44.89 -5.22
C TRP A 435 14.29 45.13 -6.57
N PRO A 436 13.60 45.72 -7.56
CA PRO A 436 14.13 45.88 -8.92
C PRO A 436 15.33 46.84 -9.03
N ASN A 437 15.55 47.70 -8.03
CA ASN A 437 16.44 48.88 -8.12
C ASN A 437 17.41 49.01 -6.94
N LYS A 438 18.19 47.98 -6.64
CA LYS A 438 19.42 48.11 -5.86
C LYS A 438 20.58 47.41 -6.55
#